data_AF-A0A9X2HSX1-F1
#
_entry.id   AF-A0A9X2HSX1-F1
#
_cell.length_a   1.000
_cell.length_b   1.000
_cell.length_c   1.000
_cell.angle_alpha   90.00
_cell.angle_beta   90.00
_cell.angle_gamma   90.00
#
_symmetry.space_group_name_H-M   'P 1'
#
loop_
_entity.id
_entity.type
_entity.pdbx_description
1 polymer ?
#
loop_
_entity_poly.entity_id
_entity_poly.type
_entity_poly.pdbx_seq_one_letter_code
_entity_poly.pdbx_strand_id
1 'polypeptide(L)'
;MEIDIDEPTRPQLAAVFGVSSRWIGELRAQGDLPKDGASLLENIEAWAQAKYGVEGAQGDIDFDTERARLTKEQADSKAMDNAERRKELASLPDMSGAVISVIALTVTRLQQVGLEVANGDHKLRARIDRAIADALDEMSVAKVEEARGGGLHEEDGPDDES
;
A
#
# COMPACT_ATOMS: atom_id res chain seq x y z
N MET A 1 -0.24 31.18 19.24
CA MET A 1 0.57 30.95 20.44
C MET A 1 1.98 31.33 20.06
N GLU A 2 2.51 32.39 20.64
CA GLU A 2 3.91 32.77 20.43
C GLU A 2 4.79 31.84 21.28
N ILE A 3 5.89 31.34 20.71
CA ILE A 3 6.77 30.38 21.37
C ILE A 3 7.96 31.16 21.90
N ASP A 4 8.17 31.09 23.21
CA ASP A 4 9.36 31.64 23.84
C ASP A 4 10.56 30.76 23.45
N ILE A 5 11.59 31.38 22.87
CA ILE A 5 12.77 30.67 22.37
C ILE A 5 13.77 30.45 23.51
N ASP A 6 13.81 31.37 24.47
CA ASP A 6 14.80 31.38 25.55
C ASP A 6 14.32 30.52 26.72
N GLU A 7 13.02 30.56 27.04
CA GLU A 7 12.43 29.76 28.12
C GLU A 7 11.02 29.25 27.77
N PRO A 8 10.90 28.28 26.83
CA PRO A 8 9.61 27.73 26.47
C PRO A 8 8.94 27.00 27.64
N THR A 9 7.69 27.37 27.88
CA THR A 9 6.80 26.67 28.82
C THR A 9 6.46 25.26 28.32
N ARG A 10 6.09 24.36 29.24
CA ARG A 10 5.70 22.98 28.89
C ARG A 10 4.57 22.90 27.85
N PRO A 11 3.52 23.76 27.89
CA PRO A 11 2.52 23.78 26.83
C PRO A 11 3.07 24.20 25.45
N GLN A 12 4.06 25.10 25.40
CA GLN A 12 4.70 25.49 24.15
C GLN A 12 5.56 24.34 23.59
N LEU A 13 6.35 23.66 24.42
CA LEU A 13 7.10 22.47 24.02
C LEU A 13 6.19 21.33 23.54
N ALA A 14 5.08 21.11 24.23
CA ALA A 14 4.06 20.14 23.85
C ALA A 14 3.49 20.43 22.45
N ALA A 15 3.22 21.72 22.15
CA ALA A 15 2.75 22.14 20.84
C ALA A 15 3.81 21.92 19.73
N VAL A 16 5.09 22.19 20.02
CA VAL A 16 6.21 21.99 19.08
C VAL A 16 6.43 20.50 18.79
N PHE A 17 6.45 19.67 19.82
CA PHE A 17 6.74 18.23 19.70
C PHE A 17 5.52 17.39 19.30
N GLY A 18 4.32 17.97 19.31
CA GLY A 18 3.08 17.29 18.95
C GLY A 18 2.62 16.29 20.02
N VAL A 19 2.85 16.62 21.29
CA VAL A 19 2.58 15.73 22.44
C VAL A 19 1.81 16.44 23.55
N SER A 20 1.39 15.71 24.59
CA SER A 20 0.74 16.33 25.75
C SER A 20 1.74 17.01 26.69
N SER A 21 1.35 18.11 27.33
CA SER A 21 2.18 18.80 28.34
C SER A 21 2.50 17.93 29.55
N ARG A 22 1.62 16.98 29.88
CA ARG A 22 1.86 15.95 30.90
C ARG A 22 3.02 15.04 30.49
N TRP A 23 3.06 14.61 29.23
CA TRP A 23 4.11 13.74 28.71
C TRP A 23 5.47 14.45 28.68
N ILE A 24 5.53 15.76 28.39
CA ILE A 24 6.77 16.56 28.56
C ILE A 24 7.29 16.50 30.00
N GLY A 25 6.39 16.57 30.99
CA GLY A 25 6.77 16.44 32.41
C GLY A 25 7.33 15.06 32.75
N GLU A 26 6.80 14.01 32.14
CA GLU A 26 7.26 12.63 32.32
C GLU A 26 8.65 12.41 31.72
N LEU A 27 8.89 12.88 30.49
CA LEU A 27 10.21 12.82 29.85
C LEU A 27 11.28 13.57 30.64
N ARG A 28 10.92 14.72 31.23
CA ARG A 28 11.83 15.44 32.15
C ARG A 28 12.12 14.66 33.43
N ALA A 29 11.13 13.94 33.97
CA ALA A 29 11.32 13.11 35.15
C ALA A 29 12.19 11.88 34.87
N GLN A 30 12.12 11.34 33.65
CA GLN A 30 12.94 10.23 33.17
C GLN A 30 14.38 10.67 32.83
N GLY A 31 14.60 11.97 32.60
CA GLY A 31 15.91 12.53 32.26
C GLY A 31 16.14 12.68 30.75
N ASP A 32 15.13 12.41 29.93
CA ASP A 32 15.20 12.45 28.46
C ASP A 32 15.05 13.89 27.91
N LEU A 33 14.62 14.84 28.75
CA LEU A 33 14.55 16.26 28.41
C LEU A 33 15.21 17.14 29.51
N PRO A 34 15.78 18.30 29.12
CA PRO A 34 16.31 19.29 30.06
C PRO A 34 15.26 19.80 31.05
N LYS A 35 15.71 20.32 32.20
CA LYS A 35 14.83 20.89 33.24
C LYS A 35 14.11 22.15 32.75
N ASP A 36 13.10 22.58 33.53
CA ASP A 36 12.48 23.91 33.34
C ASP A 36 13.58 25.00 33.36
N GLY A 37 13.49 25.98 32.45
CA GLY A 37 14.52 27.02 32.27
C GLY A 37 15.46 26.82 31.08
N ALA A 38 15.46 25.65 30.43
CA ALA A 38 16.28 25.40 29.24
C ALA A 38 15.65 26.00 27.98
N SER A 39 16.50 26.46 27.06
CA SER A 39 16.09 27.05 25.79
C SER A 39 15.36 26.07 24.89
N LEU A 40 14.61 26.61 23.93
CA LEU A 40 13.90 25.80 22.94
C LEU A 40 14.87 24.92 22.14
N LEU A 41 16.04 25.44 21.80
CA LEU A 41 17.08 24.70 21.08
C LEU A 41 17.53 23.46 21.86
N GLU A 42 17.90 23.63 23.13
CA GLU A 42 18.35 22.52 23.99
C GLU A 42 17.27 21.45 24.16
N ASN A 43 16.00 21.86 24.27
CA ASN A 43 14.89 20.91 24.33
C ASN A 43 14.69 20.17 23.00
N ILE A 44 14.84 20.84 21.85
CA ILE A 44 14.74 20.22 20.53
C ILE A 44 15.88 19.22 20.30
N GLU A 45 17.11 19.55 20.69
CA GLU A 45 18.27 18.68 20.55
C GLU A 45 18.11 17.41 21.39
N ALA A 46 17.75 17.55 22.67
CA ALA A 46 17.48 16.40 23.54
C ALA A 46 16.31 15.55 23.03
N TRP A 47 15.24 16.19 22.54
CA TRP A 47 14.12 15.49 21.91
C TRP A 47 14.55 14.70 20.67
N ALA A 48 15.39 15.29 19.81
CA ALA A 48 15.89 14.64 18.61
C ALA A 48 16.82 13.47 18.95
N GLN A 49 17.68 13.62 19.95
CA GLN A 49 18.53 12.55 20.47
C GLN A 49 17.68 11.39 21.01
N ALA A 50 16.70 11.67 21.86
CA ALA A 50 15.82 10.67 22.46
C ALA A 50 14.95 9.94 21.42
N LYS A 51 14.43 10.66 20.41
CA LYS A 51 13.47 10.11 19.44
C LYS A 51 14.13 9.40 18.26
N TYR A 52 15.28 9.88 17.80
CA TYR A 52 15.94 9.40 16.59
C TYR A 52 17.28 8.72 16.87
N GLY A 53 17.69 8.61 18.13
CA GLY A 53 18.94 7.95 18.49
C GLY A 53 20.15 8.65 17.88
N VAL A 54 20.15 9.99 17.84
CA VAL A 54 21.29 10.78 17.35
C VAL A 54 22.38 10.75 18.43
N GLU A 55 22.98 9.58 18.65
CA GLU A 55 24.26 9.48 19.34
C GLU A 55 25.32 10.19 18.49
N GLY A 56 25.70 11.40 18.90
CA GLY A 56 26.94 12.04 18.45
C GLY A 56 27.08 12.25 16.94
N ALA A 57 26.24 13.11 16.35
CA ALA A 57 26.48 13.68 15.02
C ALA A 57 27.64 14.72 15.02
N GLN A 58 28.81 14.32 15.52
CA GLN A 58 30.06 15.07 15.37
C GLN A 58 31.23 14.18 14.88
N GLY A 59 30.97 12.92 14.54
CA GLY A 59 31.97 12.01 14.00
C GLY A 59 31.39 11.14 12.89
N ASP A 60 31.59 11.57 11.65
CA ASP A 60 31.56 10.73 10.44
C ASP A 60 30.20 10.13 10.03
N ILE A 61 29.21 10.99 9.82
CA ILE A 61 28.12 10.66 8.88
C ILE A 61 28.68 10.90 7.48
N ASP A 62 28.99 9.82 6.74
CA ASP A 62 29.42 9.88 5.34
C ASP A 62 28.24 10.27 4.45
N PHE A 63 27.97 11.57 4.43
CA PHE A 63 26.93 12.20 3.62
C PHE A 63 27.11 11.92 2.12
N ASP A 64 28.32 11.63 1.65
CA ASP A 64 28.57 11.35 0.24
C ASP A 64 28.09 9.94 -0.13
N THR A 65 28.30 8.95 0.76
CA THR A 65 27.76 7.60 0.59
C THR A 65 26.23 7.59 0.66
N GLU A 66 25.62 8.33 1.60
CA GLU A 66 24.16 8.42 1.67
C GLU A 66 23.56 9.17 0.48
N ARG A 67 24.19 10.27 0.02
CA ARG A 67 23.77 10.99 -1.19
C ARG A 67 23.89 10.11 -2.43
N ALA A 68 24.94 9.30 -2.55
CA ALA A 68 25.09 8.37 -3.66
C ALA A 68 23.99 7.29 -3.66
N ARG A 69 23.65 6.76 -2.48
CA ARG A 69 22.54 5.80 -2.33
C ARG A 69 21.20 6.41 -2.68
N LEU A 70 20.90 7.60 -2.15
CA LEU A 70 19.67 8.34 -2.44
C LEU A 70 19.57 8.73 -3.91
N THR A 71 20.67 9.11 -4.55
CA THR A 71 20.69 9.45 -5.98
C THR A 71 20.40 8.22 -6.83
N LYS A 72 20.92 7.04 -6.44
CA LYS A 72 20.62 5.78 -7.10
C LYS A 72 19.14 5.40 -6.96
N GLU A 73 18.57 5.55 -5.77
CA GLU A 73 17.17 5.26 -5.48
C GLU A 73 16.22 6.23 -6.22
N GLN A 74 16.58 7.51 -6.29
CA GLN A 74 15.84 8.50 -7.09
C GLN A 74 15.96 8.25 -8.60
N ALA A 75 17.10 7.75 -9.07
CA ALA A 75 17.27 7.38 -10.47
C ALA A 75 16.39 6.18 -10.85
N ASP A 76 16.26 5.20 -9.95
CA ASP A 76 15.41 4.03 -10.14
C ASP A 76 13.92 4.41 -10.13
N SER A 77 13.50 5.23 -9.16
CA SER A 77 12.13 5.78 -9.12
C SER A 77 11.80 6.58 -10.40
N LYS A 78 12.70 7.46 -10.86
CA LYS A 78 12.50 8.20 -12.12
C LYS A 78 12.53 7.31 -13.36
N ALA A 79 13.24 6.19 -13.33
CA ALA A 79 13.23 5.22 -14.41
C ALA A 79 11.88 4.50 -14.48
N MET A 80 11.33 4.11 -13.32
CA MET A 80 9.99 3.54 -13.23
C MET A 80 8.90 4.54 -13.64
N ASP A 81 8.94 5.78 -13.17
CA ASP A 81 7.99 6.84 -13.57
C ASP A 81 8.03 7.12 -15.08
N ASN A 82 9.23 7.07 -15.68
CA ASN A 82 9.38 7.22 -17.13
C ASN A 82 8.85 6.01 -17.90
N ALA A 83 9.01 4.79 -17.39
CA ALA A 83 8.46 3.58 -18.00
C ALA A 83 6.92 3.56 -17.94
N GLU A 84 6.34 4.01 -16.82
CA GLU A 84 4.92 4.23 -16.66
C GLU A 84 4.40 5.31 -17.63
N ARG A 85 5.10 6.45 -17.71
CA ARG A 85 4.75 7.55 -18.64
C ARG A 85 4.88 7.14 -20.11
N ARG A 86 5.78 6.21 -20.44
CA ARG A 86 5.93 5.61 -21.78
C ARG A 86 4.90 4.53 -22.10
N LYS A 87 4.01 4.18 -21.16
CA LYS A 87 3.02 3.09 -21.30
C LYS A 87 3.66 1.72 -21.57
N GLU A 88 4.92 1.53 -21.19
CA GLU A 88 5.62 0.25 -21.31
C GLU A 88 5.20 -0.73 -20.19
N LEU A 89 4.64 -0.20 -19.10
CA LEU A 89 3.99 -0.95 -18.04
C LEU A 89 2.48 -0.91 -18.26
N ALA A 90 1.88 -2.06 -18.61
CA ALA A 90 0.43 -2.18 -18.65
C ALA A 90 -0.07 -2.23 -17.19
N SER A 91 -0.85 -1.23 -16.79
CA SER A 91 -1.52 -1.19 -15.49
C SER A 91 -2.33 -2.48 -15.31
N LEU A 92 -2.01 -3.25 -14.26
CA LEU A 92 -2.71 -4.50 -13.94
C LEU A 92 -4.23 -4.30 -13.82
N PRO A 93 -4.73 -3.22 -13.15
CA PRO A 93 -6.14 -2.87 -13.17
C PRO A 93 -6.72 -2.68 -14.58
N ASP A 94 -6.02 -1.96 -15.47
CA ASP A 94 -6.51 -1.67 -16.82
C ASP A 94 -6.55 -2.94 -17.69
N MET A 95 -5.52 -3.78 -17.59
CA MET A 95 -5.47 -5.07 -18.28
C MET A 95 -6.59 -5.99 -17.78
N SER A 96 -6.80 -6.04 -16.46
CA SER A 96 -7.86 -6.86 -15.86
C SER A 96 -9.24 -6.38 -16.31
N GLY A 97 -9.47 -5.06 -16.32
CA GLY A 97 -10.71 -4.47 -16.81
C GLY A 97 -10.95 -4.74 -18.29
N ALA A 98 -9.91 -4.66 -19.13
CA ALA A 98 -10.00 -4.97 -20.56
C ALA A 98 -10.36 -6.45 -20.79
N VAL A 99 -9.70 -7.37 -20.09
CA VAL A 99 -9.98 -8.81 -20.19
C VAL A 99 -11.41 -9.14 -19.74
N ILE A 100 -11.85 -8.60 -18.59
CA ILE A 100 -13.22 -8.80 -18.09
C ILE A 100 -14.24 -8.28 -19.12
N SER A 101 -13.98 -7.12 -19.72
CA SER A 101 -14.87 -6.53 -20.73
C SER A 101 -15.00 -7.40 -21.98
N VAL A 102 -13.90 -7.98 -22.46
CA VAL A 102 -13.92 -8.91 -23.61
C VAL A 102 -14.67 -10.19 -23.27
N ILE A 103 -14.48 -10.74 -22.06
CA ILE A 103 -15.21 -11.93 -21.60
C ILE A 103 -16.72 -11.62 -21.54
N ALA A 104 -17.11 -10.50 -20.93
CA ALA A 104 -18.51 -10.10 -20.82
C ALA A 104 -19.17 -9.92 -22.20
N LEU A 105 -18.46 -9.31 -23.15
CA LEU A 105 -18.94 -9.17 -24.53
C LEU A 105 -19.13 -10.54 -25.20
N THR A 106 -18.18 -11.45 -25.00
CA THR A 106 -18.22 -12.81 -25.57
C THR A 106 -19.40 -13.60 -25.01
N VAL A 107 -19.62 -13.57 -23.69
CA VAL A 107 -20.76 -14.22 -23.03
C VAL A 107 -22.08 -13.68 -23.59
N THR A 108 -22.19 -12.35 -23.71
CA THR A 108 -23.37 -11.70 -24.27
C THR A 108 -23.65 -12.16 -25.71
N ARG A 109 -22.59 -12.26 -26.54
CA ARG A 109 -22.72 -12.74 -27.92
C ARG A 109 -23.12 -14.21 -27.99
N LEU A 110 -22.55 -15.07 -27.14
CA LEU A 110 -22.95 -16.47 -27.06
C LEU A 110 -24.45 -16.58 -26.71
N GLN A 111 -24.92 -15.85 -25.70
CA GLN A 111 -26.34 -15.84 -25.31
C GLN A 111 -27.28 -15.36 -26.43
N GLN A 112 -26.81 -14.58 -27.40
CA GLN A 112 -27.59 -14.15 -28.56
C GLN A 112 -27.70 -15.22 -29.65
N VAL A 113 -26.83 -16.23 -29.69
CA VAL A 113 -26.83 -17.28 -30.73
C VAL A 113 -28.17 -18.02 -30.79
N GLY A 114 -28.78 -18.31 -29.63
CA GLY A 114 -30.09 -18.97 -29.57
C GLY A 114 -31.21 -18.15 -30.21
N LEU A 115 -31.13 -16.82 -30.14
CA LEU A 115 -32.07 -15.91 -30.81
C LEU A 115 -31.87 -15.88 -32.33
N GLU A 116 -30.60 -15.84 -32.76
CA GLU A 116 -30.25 -15.72 -34.18
C GLU A 116 -30.50 -17.02 -34.97
N VAL A 117 -30.21 -18.18 -34.38
CA VAL A 117 -30.27 -19.47 -35.08
C VAL A 117 -31.66 -20.09 -35.04
N ALA A 118 -32.42 -19.88 -33.96
CA ALA A 118 -33.65 -20.61 -33.76
C ALA A 118 -34.83 -20.12 -34.60
N ASN A 119 -34.77 -18.91 -35.20
CA ASN A 119 -35.79 -18.38 -36.13
C ASN A 119 -37.26 -18.61 -35.68
N GLY A 120 -37.55 -18.49 -34.38
CA GLY A 120 -38.88 -18.70 -33.80
C GLY A 120 -39.16 -20.10 -33.23
N ASP A 121 -38.27 -21.07 -33.40
CA ASP A 121 -38.35 -22.38 -32.74
C ASP A 121 -37.94 -22.27 -31.26
N HIS A 122 -38.95 -22.19 -30.39
CA HIS A 122 -38.75 -22.09 -28.94
C HIS A 122 -38.06 -23.31 -28.33
N LYS A 123 -38.24 -24.52 -28.88
CA LYS A 123 -37.61 -25.74 -28.35
C LYS A 123 -36.13 -25.79 -28.72
N LEU A 124 -35.80 -25.44 -29.96
CA LEU A 124 -34.40 -25.35 -30.40
C LEU A 124 -33.66 -24.26 -29.61
N ARG A 125 -34.27 -23.09 -29.45
CA ARG A 125 -33.71 -22.01 -28.63
C ARG A 125 -33.42 -22.45 -27.20
N ALA A 126 -34.38 -23.08 -26.53
CA ALA A 126 -34.19 -23.55 -25.15
C ALA A 126 -33.05 -24.58 -25.02
N ARG A 127 -32.83 -25.41 -26.05
CA ARG A 127 -31.71 -26.36 -26.08
C ARG A 127 -30.36 -25.66 -26.26
N ILE A 128 -30.30 -24.64 -27.13
CA ILE A 128 -29.09 -23.84 -27.36
C ILE A 128 -28.74 -23.04 -26.10
N ASP A 129 -29.73 -22.35 -25.52
CA ASP A 129 -29.55 -21.54 -24.32
C ASP A 129 -29.05 -22.40 -23.13
N ARG A 130 -29.59 -23.62 -22.98
CA ARG A 130 -29.11 -24.57 -21.97
C ARG A 130 -27.68 -25.01 -22.23
N ALA A 131 -27.35 -25.42 -23.46
CA ALA A 131 -26.00 -25.87 -23.78
C ALA A 131 -24.94 -24.77 -23.58
N ILE A 132 -25.29 -23.51 -23.87
CA ILE A 132 -24.42 -22.36 -23.61
C ILE A 132 -24.28 -22.12 -22.11
N ALA A 133 -25.37 -22.17 -21.35
CA ALA A 133 -25.33 -22.00 -19.89
C ALA A 133 -24.46 -23.08 -19.23
N ASP A 134 -24.62 -24.34 -19.61
CA ASP A 134 -23.84 -25.47 -19.10
C ASP A 134 -22.34 -25.27 -19.39
N ALA A 135 -21.99 -24.89 -20.64
CA ALA A 135 -20.60 -24.64 -21.02
C ALA A 135 -19.98 -23.44 -20.29
N LEU A 136 -20.73 -22.36 -20.07
CA LEU A 136 -20.26 -21.20 -19.31
C LEU A 136 -20.10 -21.52 -17.83
N ASP A 137 -20.97 -22.36 -17.27
CA ASP A 137 -20.89 -22.82 -15.88
C ASP A 137 -19.65 -23.70 -15.66
N GLU A 138 -19.35 -24.61 -16.59
CA GLU A 138 -18.10 -25.41 -16.60
C GLU A 138 -16.83 -24.53 -16.65
N MET A 139 -16.89 -23.38 -17.34
CA MET A 139 -15.79 -22.43 -17.42
C MET A 139 -15.69 -21.47 -16.23
N SER A 140 -16.65 -21.50 -15.30
CA SER A 140 -16.62 -20.61 -14.12
C SER A 140 -15.46 -20.95 -13.19
N VAL A 141 -14.90 -19.93 -12.53
CA VAL A 141 -13.71 -20.04 -11.66
C VAL A 141 -13.85 -21.17 -10.63
N ALA A 142 -15.03 -21.34 -10.04
CA ALA A 142 -15.31 -22.39 -9.07
C ALA A 142 -15.04 -23.81 -9.61
N LYS A 143 -15.39 -24.09 -10.88
CA LYS A 143 -15.16 -25.39 -11.51
C LYS A 143 -13.77 -25.53 -12.12
N VAL A 144 -13.17 -24.42 -12.56
CA VAL A 144 -11.77 -24.42 -13.03
C VAL A 144 -10.80 -24.69 -11.87
N GLU A 145 -11.07 -24.19 -10.67
CA GLU A 145 -10.30 -24.47 -9.46
C GLU A 145 -10.50 -25.92 -8.98
N GLU A 146 -11.73 -26.44 -9.02
CA GLU A 146 -12.05 -27.84 -8.74
C GLU A 146 -11.34 -28.80 -9.71
N ALA A 147 -11.33 -28.48 -11.01
CA ALA A 147 -10.66 -29.29 -12.04
C ALA A 147 -9.12 -29.17 -12.02
N ARG A 148 -8.58 -28.06 -11.50
CA ARG A 148 -7.12 -27.87 -11.32
C ARG A 148 -6.57 -28.50 -10.04
N GLY A 149 -7.43 -29.03 -9.15
CA GLY A 149 -7.00 -29.79 -7.99
C GLY A 149 -6.19 -29.01 -6.97
N GLY A 150 -6.50 -27.74 -6.74
CA GLY A 150 -5.75 -26.90 -5.81
C GLY A 150 -6.56 -25.70 -5.35
N GLY A 151 -7.24 -25.86 -4.20
CA GLY A 151 -7.63 -24.71 -3.39
C GLY A 151 -6.38 -23.99 -2.95
N LEU A 152 -6.40 -22.66 -2.99
CA LEU A 152 -5.45 -21.85 -2.25
C LEU A 152 -5.64 -22.21 -0.77
N HIS A 153 -4.85 -23.17 -0.29
CA HIS A 153 -4.51 -23.20 1.12
C HIS A 153 -3.87 -21.83 1.38
N GLU A 154 -4.59 -20.99 2.12
CA GLU A 154 -3.93 -20.05 3.01
C GLU A 154 -2.89 -20.89 3.76
N GLU A 155 -1.60 -20.70 3.43
CA GLU A 155 -0.52 -21.26 4.21
C GLU A 155 -0.70 -20.70 5.62
N ASP A 156 -1.20 -21.55 6.51
CA ASP A 156 -1.03 -21.40 7.94
C ASP A 156 0.45 -21.06 8.16
N GLY A 157 0.68 -19.88 8.75
CA GLY A 157 2.01 -19.41 9.09
C GLY A 157 2.75 -20.45 9.94
N PRO A 158 4.09 -20.48 9.87
CA PRO A 158 4.86 -21.53 10.53
C PRO A 158 4.57 -21.54 12.04
N ASP A 159 4.04 -22.67 12.51
CA ASP A 159 4.06 -23.06 13.91
C ASP A 159 5.53 -23.11 14.36
N ASP A 160 5.94 -22.10 15.13
CA ASP A 160 7.25 -22.06 15.78
C ASP A 160 7.16 -22.92 17.04
N GLU A 161 7.76 -24.12 16.98
CA GLU A 161 8.00 -24.97 18.14
C GLU A 161 9.01 -24.29 19.08
N SER A 162 8.60 -23.93 20.31
CA SER A 162 9.45 -23.88 21.52
C SER A 162 8.61 -23.83 22.80
#